data_AF-A0A0E4H1Y4-F1
#
_entry.id   AF-A0A0E4H1Y4-F1
#
_cell.length_a   1.000
_cell.length_b   1.000
_cell.length_c   1.000
_cell.angle_alpha   90.00
_cell.angle_beta   90.00
_cell.angle_gamma   90.00
#
_symmetry.space_group_name_H-M   'P 1'
#
loop_
_entity.id
_entity.type
_entity.pdbx_description
1 polymer ?
#
loop_
_entity_poly.entity_id
_entity_poly.type
_entity_poly.pdbx_seq_one_letter_code
_entity_poly.pdbx_strand_id
1 'polypeptide(L)'
;MNARSRSSGVRSATALLAATVTLVAATTIGGTTGVARAVDSPGVDPAALPPPSMPGPEQAMKQSFKCTAPVTVAQPDVKLPAPGFAMLNIERAWQFSTGAGVTVGVIDTGVTPNPRLPRLYPGGDYVTGQAGSGGLDDCDEHGTIVASIIGAQPSDPARQPPRRPENAAPLAPPPAPPGLGEPVTPTPEAPKPVTVTVQTPAPPGGTWARSGAPCLG
;
A
#
# COMPACT_ATOMS: atom_id res chain seq x y z
N MET A 1 -26.44 94.63 10.98
CA MET A 1 -26.63 93.95 9.68
C MET A 1 -25.76 92.71 9.66
N ASN A 2 -26.38 91.55 9.40
CA ASN A 2 -25.91 90.32 8.74
C ASN A 2 -24.44 89.88 8.88
N ALA A 3 -24.08 88.60 8.89
CA ALA A 3 -24.72 87.31 9.05
C ALA A 3 -23.55 86.29 9.03
N ARG A 4 -23.80 85.11 9.58
CA ARG A 4 -22.87 83.98 9.75
C ARG A 4 -22.13 83.59 8.46
N SER A 5 -20.90 83.10 8.62
CA SER A 5 -20.40 81.97 7.84
C SER A 5 -19.77 80.94 8.79
N ARG A 6 -20.53 79.88 9.07
CA ARG A 6 -20.12 78.65 9.75
C ARG A 6 -19.89 77.60 8.65
N SER A 7 -18.69 77.04 8.51
CA SER A 7 -18.53 75.80 7.72
C SER A 7 -17.25 74.99 7.93
N SER A 8 -16.50 75.14 9.04
CA SER A 8 -15.21 74.42 9.20
C SER A 8 -15.28 73.18 10.10
N GLY A 9 -16.26 73.08 11.00
CA GLY A 9 -16.26 72.05 12.07
C GLY A 9 -16.84 70.69 11.71
N VAL A 10 -17.64 70.58 10.65
CA VAL A 10 -18.40 69.34 10.35
C VAL A 10 -17.58 68.34 9.52
N ARG A 11 -16.57 68.80 8.77
CA ARG A 11 -15.73 67.93 7.92
C ARG A 11 -14.67 67.15 8.68
N SER A 12 -14.22 67.64 9.84
CA SER A 12 -13.16 67.00 10.63
C SER A 12 -13.69 65.89 11.55
N ALA A 13 -14.94 66.00 12.02
CA ALA A 13 -15.54 65.01 12.90
C ALA A 13 -15.94 63.72 12.15
N THR A 14 -16.32 63.81 10.88
CA THR A 14 -16.72 62.65 10.06
C THR A 14 -15.52 61.79 9.63
N ALA A 15 -14.34 62.40 9.42
CA ALA A 15 -13.12 61.67 9.06
C ALA A 15 -12.59 60.77 10.20
N LEU A 16 -12.67 61.23 11.45
CA LEU A 16 -12.24 60.48 12.64
C LEU A 16 -13.19 59.33 13.00
N LEU A 17 -14.50 59.50 12.77
CA LEU A 17 -15.49 58.43 12.96
C LEU A 17 -15.42 57.37 11.86
N ALA A 18 -15.18 57.77 10.60
CA ALA A 18 -15.03 56.81 9.50
C ALA A 18 -13.76 55.93 9.65
N ALA A 19 -12.65 56.51 10.12
CA ALA A 19 -11.38 55.80 10.34
C ALA A 19 -11.42 54.83 11.53
N THR A 20 -12.15 55.16 12.59
CA THR A 20 -12.32 54.26 13.75
C THR A 20 -13.28 53.11 13.45
N VAL A 21 -14.35 53.35 12.69
CA VAL A 21 -15.28 52.28 12.26
C VAL A 21 -14.62 51.29 11.30
N THR A 22 -13.73 51.74 10.40
CA THR A 22 -12.98 50.83 9.52
C THR A 22 -11.91 50.02 10.26
N LEU A 23 -11.25 50.59 11.27
CA LEU A 23 -10.25 49.86 12.06
C LEU A 23 -10.91 48.79 12.97
N VAL A 24 -12.09 49.08 13.54
CA VAL A 24 -12.84 48.10 14.35
C VAL A 24 -13.47 47.01 13.47
N ALA A 25 -13.97 47.34 12.28
CA ALA A 25 -14.48 46.34 11.32
C ALA A 25 -13.36 45.43 10.77
N ALA A 26 -12.13 45.92 10.64
CA ALA A 26 -10.98 45.09 10.24
C ALA A 26 -10.61 44.07 11.33
N THR A 27 -10.79 44.40 12.62
CA THR A 27 -10.52 43.46 13.73
C THR A 27 -11.59 42.39 13.92
N THR A 28 -12.83 42.60 13.48
CA THR A 28 -13.89 41.58 13.60
C THR A 28 -13.93 40.59 12.42
N ILE A 29 -13.34 40.93 11.27
CA ILE A 29 -13.15 39.99 10.14
C ILE A 29 -11.88 39.14 10.35
N GLY A 30 -10.94 39.56 11.20
CA GLY A 30 -9.79 38.77 11.65
C GLY A 30 -10.11 37.73 12.73
N GLY A 31 -11.38 37.32 12.85
CA GLY A 31 -11.84 36.29 13.78
C GLY A 31 -11.09 34.99 13.56
N THR A 32 -10.26 34.63 14.54
CA THR A 32 -9.56 33.35 14.70
C THR A 32 -8.89 32.85 13.41
N THR A 33 -7.65 33.26 13.15
CA THR A 33 -6.75 32.39 12.39
C THR A 33 -6.68 31.08 13.16
N GLY A 34 -7.48 30.09 12.77
CA GLY A 34 -7.41 28.76 13.33
C GLY A 34 -5.96 28.33 13.23
N VAL A 35 -5.30 28.10 14.37
CA VAL A 35 -4.00 27.47 14.36
C VAL A 35 -4.22 26.09 13.74
N ALA A 36 -3.76 25.90 12.51
CA ALA A 36 -3.70 24.57 11.92
C ALA A 36 -2.69 23.78 12.76
N ARG A 37 -3.18 23.07 13.77
CA ARG A 37 -2.40 22.06 14.47
C ARG A 37 -2.29 20.90 13.50
N ALA A 38 -1.07 20.59 13.08
CA ALA A 38 -0.83 19.32 12.40
C ALA A 38 -1.25 18.21 13.36
N VAL A 39 -2.00 17.24 12.85
CA VAL A 39 -2.20 16.00 13.60
C VAL A 39 -0.82 15.35 13.68
N ASP A 40 -0.32 15.17 14.89
CA ASP A 40 0.95 14.49 15.11
C ASP A 40 0.87 13.07 14.54
N SER A 41 1.99 12.57 14.01
CA SER A 41 2.05 11.19 13.55
C SER A 41 1.71 10.23 14.71
N PRO A 42 0.93 9.16 14.47
CA PRO A 42 0.61 8.21 15.53
C PRO A 42 1.91 7.61 16.09
N GLY A 43 2.07 7.68 17.41
CA GLY A 43 3.14 6.99 18.12
C GLY A 43 2.85 5.49 18.24
N VAL A 44 3.90 4.68 18.27
CA VAL A 44 3.79 3.24 18.59
C VAL A 44 4.08 3.08 20.08
N ASP A 45 3.16 2.46 20.82
CA ASP A 45 3.41 1.99 22.19
C ASP A 45 3.77 0.49 22.16
N PRO A 46 5.04 0.12 22.39
CA PRO A 46 5.46 -1.29 22.38
C PRO A 46 4.80 -2.16 23.45
N ALA A 47 4.24 -1.55 24.51
CA ALA A 47 3.57 -2.27 25.58
C ALA A 47 2.07 -2.53 25.29
N ALA A 48 1.51 -1.90 24.25
CA ALA A 48 0.08 -1.96 23.93
C ALA A 48 -0.29 -3.08 22.94
N LEU A 49 0.39 -4.23 22.98
CA LEU A 49 0.02 -5.38 22.17
C LEU A 49 -1.32 -5.97 22.63
N PRO A 50 -2.23 -6.36 21.71
CA PRO A 50 -3.46 -7.03 22.08
C PRO A 50 -3.14 -8.39 22.73
N PRO A 51 -3.98 -8.87 23.67
CA PRO A 51 -3.80 -10.19 24.25
C PRO A 51 -3.96 -11.26 23.15
N PRO A 52 -3.25 -12.41 23.27
CA PRO A 52 -3.50 -13.54 22.38
C PRO A 52 -4.96 -13.98 22.46
N SER A 53 -5.60 -14.11 21.31
CA SER A 53 -6.96 -14.61 21.20
C SER A 53 -7.07 -15.62 20.07
N MET A 54 -8.04 -16.52 20.18
CA MET A 54 -8.44 -17.35 19.04
C MET A 54 -9.03 -16.44 17.96
N PRO A 55 -8.81 -16.75 16.66
CA PRO A 55 -9.42 -15.97 15.60
C PRO A 55 -10.94 -15.93 15.73
N GLY A 56 -11.48 -14.75 15.58
CA GLY A 56 -12.92 -14.50 15.62
C GLY A 56 -13.20 -13.00 15.61
N PRO A 57 -14.41 -12.61 15.22
CA PRO A 57 -14.80 -11.20 15.22
C PRO A 57 -14.98 -10.69 16.66
N GLU A 58 -14.73 -9.40 16.88
CA GLU A 58 -14.93 -8.76 18.18
C GLU A 58 -16.42 -8.73 18.59
N GLN A 59 -17.32 -8.71 17.61
CA GLN A 59 -18.76 -8.80 17.80
C GLN A 59 -19.36 -9.84 16.84
N ALA A 60 -20.55 -10.35 17.15
CA ALA A 60 -21.22 -11.30 16.27
C ALA A 60 -21.54 -10.66 14.90
N MET A 61 -21.07 -11.29 13.84
CA MET A 61 -21.26 -10.82 12.47
C MET A 61 -22.40 -11.57 11.77
N LYS A 62 -22.96 -10.95 10.74
CA LYS A 62 -23.97 -11.54 9.87
C LYS A 62 -23.64 -11.28 8.42
N GLN A 63 -23.69 -12.33 7.60
CA GLN A 63 -23.61 -12.20 6.15
C GLN A 63 -24.84 -11.44 5.61
N SER A 64 -24.61 -10.31 4.95
CA SER A 64 -25.69 -9.47 4.39
C SER A 64 -25.91 -9.66 2.89
N PHE A 65 -24.91 -10.19 2.17
CA PHE A 65 -24.93 -10.36 0.73
C PHE A 65 -24.49 -11.78 0.34
N LYS A 66 -24.90 -12.21 -0.85
CA LYS A 66 -24.40 -13.46 -1.44
C LYS A 66 -22.93 -13.32 -1.81
N CYS A 67 -22.19 -14.41 -1.77
CA CYS A 67 -20.80 -14.40 -2.19
C CYS A 67 -20.65 -14.04 -3.67
N THR A 68 -19.59 -13.30 -3.95
CA THR A 68 -19.20 -12.87 -5.29
C THR A 68 -18.49 -14.02 -6.01
N ALA A 69 -18.59 -14.04 -7.34
CA ALA A 69 -17.77 -14.89 -8.19
C ALA A 69 -16.91 -14.01 -9.10
N PRO A 70 -15.66 -14.40 -9.40
CA PRO A 70 -14.80 -13.60 -10.24
C PRO A 70 -15.29 -13.68 -11.68
N VAL A 71 -15.22 -12.57 -12.40
CA VAL A 71 -15.57 -12.50 -13.82
C VAL A 71 -14.36 -12.13 -14.65
N THR A 72 -14.29 -12.69 -15.86
CA THR A 72 -13.29 -12.28 -16.84
C THR A 72 -13.86 -11.19 -17.73
N VAL A 73 -12.98 -10.36 -18.31
CA VAL A 73 -13.34 -9.57 -19.48
C VAL A 73 -13.81 -10.48 -20.63
N ALA A 74 -14.54 -9.95 -21.61
CA ALA A 74 -15.19 -10.76 -22.65
C ALA A 74 -14.23 -11.62 -23.48
N GLN A 75 -13.00 -11.13 -23.72
CA GLN A 75 -11.97 -11.83 -24.51
C GLN A 75 -10.60 -11.64 -23.85
N PRO A 76 -10.29 -12.39 -22.77
CA PRO A 76 -9.00 -12.28 -22.11
C PRO A 76 -7.95 -13.05 -22.92
N ASP A 77 -6.84 -12.39 -23.30
CA ASP A 77 -5.67 -13.12 -23.79
C ASP A 77 -4.81 -13.57 -22.61
N VAL A 78 -5.14 -14.75 -22.08
CA VAL A 78 -4.43 -15.38 -20.96
C VAL A 78 -3.10 -16.02 -21.36
N LYS A 79 -2.72 -15.97 -22.64
CA LYS A 79 -1.41 -16.43 -23.09
C LYS A 79 -0.35 -15.37 -22.88
N LEU A 80 -0.71 -14.10 -22.81
CA LEU A 80 0.22 -13.01 -22.53
C LEU A 80 0.44 -12.82 -21.02
N PRO A 81 1.65 -12.43 -20.60
CA PRO A 81 1.87 -12.04 -19.21
C PRO A 81 1.01 -10.83 -18.85
N ALA A 82 0.53 -10.78 -17.60
CA ALA A 82 -0.15 -9.59 -17.10
C ALA A 82 0.78 -8.36 -17.18
N PRO A 83 0.27 -7.15 -17.50
CA PRO A 83 1.12 -5.98 -17.66
C PRO A 83 2.04 -5.67 -16.47
N GLY A 84 1.54 -5.84 -15.23
CA GLY A 84 2.35 -5.67 -14.02
C GLY A 84 3.48 -6.70 -13.89
N PHE A 85 3.24 -7.95 -14.31
CA PHE A 85 4.25 -9.01 -14.32
C PHE A 85 5.38 -8.71 -15.32
N ALA A 86 5.02 -8.20 -16.50
CA ALA A 86 5.99 -7.77 -17.51
C ALA A 86 6.76 -6.50 -17.07
N MET A 87 6.05 -5.50 -16.54
CA MET A 87 6.63 -4.23 -16.07
C MET A 87 7.69 -4.44 -14.98
N LEU A 88 7.43 -5.35 -14.04
CA LEU A 88 8.35 -5.69 -12.96
C LEU A 88 9.44 -6.70 -13.37
N ASN A 89 9.40 -7.21 -14.59
CA ASN A 89 10.32 -8.21 -15.13
C ASN A 89 10.47 -9.43 -14.19
N ILE A 90 9.35 -9.98 -13.74
CA ILE A 90 9.30 -11.04 -12.73
C ILE A 90 10.06 -12.31 -13.18
N GLU A 91 10.00 -12.67 -14.47
CA GLU A 91 10.78 -13.80 -15.02
C GLU A 91 12.28 -13.65 -14.82
N ARG A 92 12.81 -12.42 -14.96
CA ARG A 92 14.22 -12.15 -14.66
C ARG A 92 14.48 -12.19 -13.15
N ALA A 93 13.57 -11.69 -12.32
CA ALA A 93 13.70 -11.73 -10.87
C ALA A 93 13.79 -13.17 -10.33
N TRP A 94 13.05 -14.11 -10.94
CA TRP A 94 13.09 -15.53 -10.58
C TRP A 94 14.43 -16.23 -10.81
N GLN A 95 15.33 -15.63 -11.59
CA GLN A 95 16.71 -16.14 -11.74
C GLN A 95 17.55 -15.91 -10.47
N PHE A 96 17.10 -15.04 -9.56
CA PHE A 96 17.75 -14.75 -8.29
C PHE A 96 17.00 -15.36 -7.11
N SER A 97 15.66 -15.27 -7.09
CA SER A 97 14.84 -15.85 -6.03
C SER A 97 13.41 -16.12 -6.49
N THR A 98 12.84 -17.23 -6.02
CA THR A 98 11.42 -17.61 -6.22
C THR A 98 10.61 -17.51 -4.92
N GLY A 99 11.18 -16.96 -3.85
CA GLY A 99 10.55 -16.94 -2.52
C GLY A 99 10.48 -18.32 -1.84
N ALA A 100 11.25 -19.30 -2.31
CA ALA A 100 11.26 -20.64 -1.71
C ALA A 100 11.65 -20.58 -0.22
N GLY A 101 10.81 -21.18 0.63
CA GLY A 101 11.00 -21.20 2.09
C GLY A 101 10.46 -19.97 2.82
N VAL A 102 9.92 -18.97 2.11
CA VAL A 102 9.28 -17.80 2.70
C VAL A 102 7.78 -18.06 2.90
N THR A 103 7.29 -17.81 4.11
CA THR A 103 5.86 -17.82 4.44
C THR A 103 5.33 -16.39 4.40
N VAL A 104 4.20 -16.16 3.71
CA VAL A 104 3.55 -14.86 3.60
C VAL A 104 2.18 -14.92 4.27
N GLY A 105 1.92 -14.06 5.25
CA GLY A 105 0.60 -13.87 5.83
C GLY A 105 -0.27 -13.00 4.91
N VAL A 106 -1.46 -13.49 4.55
CA VAL A 106 -2.43 -12.75 3.73
C VAL A 106 -3.61 -12.37 4.62
N ILE A 107 -3.72 -11.08 4.95
CA ILE A 107 -4.83 -10.50 5.71
C ILE A 107 -5.79 -9.88 4.71
N ASP A 108 -6.84 -10.61 4.37
CA ASP A 108 -7.77 -10.26 3.29
C ASP A 108 -9.15 -10.91 3.54
N THR A 109 -10.01 -11.00 2.54
CA THR A 109 -11.38 -11.57 2.59
C THR A 109 -11.44 -13.09 2.69
N GLY A 110 -10.29 -13.74 2.88
CA GLY A 110 -10.09 -15.18 2.79
C GLY A 110 -9.44 -15.59 1.47
N VAL A 111 -9.08 -16.87 1.34
CA VAL A 111 -8.46 -17.40 0.11
C VAL A 111 -9.05 -18.76 -0.23
N THR A 112 -9.73 -18.86 -1.36
CA THR A 112 -10.28 -20.13 -1.85
C THR A 112 -9.17 -21.04 -2.40
N PRO A 113 -8.98 -22.26 -1.86
CA PRO A 113 -7.99 -23.20 -2.34
C PRO A 113 -8.18 -23.57 -3.81
N ASN A 114 -7.09 -23.59 -4.56
CA ASN A 114 -7.11 -23.97 -5.97
C ASN A 114 -5.77 -24.61 -6.41
N PRO A 115 -5.71 -25.29 -7.57
CA PRO A 115 -4.50 -25.99 -8.01
C PRO A 115 -3.26 -25.10 -8.20
N ARG A 116 -3.45 -23.79 -8.41
CA ARG A 116 -2.34 -22.83 -8.53
C ARG A 116 -1.87 -22.32 -7.17
N LEU A 117 -2.59 -22.59 -6.08
CA LEU A 117 -2.21 -22.26 -4.70
C LEU A 117 -2.05 -23.52 -3.84
N PRO A 118 -1.09 -24.42 -4.14
CA PRO A 118 -0.96 -25.71 -3.47
C PRO A 118 -0.38 -25.63 -2.04
N ARG A 119 0.04 -24.44 -1.59
CA ARG A 119 0.71 -24.20 -0.30
C ARG A 119 -0.04 -23.15 0.52
N LEU A 120 -1.36 -23.30 0.60
CA LEU A 120 -2.20 -22.50 1.49
C LEU A 120 -2.31 -23.19 2.85
N TYR A 121 -2.25 -22.38 3.89
CA TYR A 121 -2.41 -22.80 5.28
C TYR A 121 -3.47 -21.91 5.92
N PRO A 122 -4.32 -22.45 6.79
CA PRO A 122 -5.33 -21.64 7.48
C PRO A 122 -4.66 -20.57 8.36
N GLY A 123 -5.03 -19.31 8.15
CA GLY A 123 -4.53 -18.13 8.86
C GLY A 123 -5.48 -17.59 9.94
N GLY A 124 -6.72 -18.08 9.96
CA GLY A 124 -7.77 -17.67 10.89
C GLY A 124 -8.85 -16.85 10.19
N ASP A 125 -10.01 -16.71 10.84
CA ASP A 125 -11.15 -15.94 10.35
C ASP A 125 -11.61 -14.99 11.45
N TYR A 126 -11.52 -13.68 11.17
CA TYR A 126 -11.90 -12.60 12.08
C TYR A 126 -13.23 -11.95 11.69
N VAL A 127 -14.00 -12.57 10.79
CA VAL A 127 -15.26 -12.04 10.26
C VAL A 127 -16.41 -13.00 10.55
N THR A 128 -16.37 -14.23 10.05
CA THR A 128 -17.55 -15.11 10.09
C THR A 128 -17.78 -15.72 11.48
N GLY A 129 -16.71 -15.86 12.27
CA GLY A 129 -16.73 -16.61 13.53
C GLY A 129 -17.00 -18.11 13.33
N GLN A 130 -16.99 -18.61 12.08
CA GLN A 130 -17.22 -20.01 11.77
C GLN A 130 -15.95 -20.81 12.05
N ALA A 131 -15.99 -21.62 13.09
CA ALA A 131 -14.94 -22.58 13.37
C ALA A 131 -14.83 -23.58 12.20
N GLY A 132 -13.73 -23.53 11.44
CA GLY A 132 -13.41 -24.53 10.42
C GLY A 132 -12.93 -23.98 9.08
N SER A 133 -13.34 -22.77 8.66
CA SER A 133 -12.85 -22.16 7.41
C SER A 133 -11.36 -21.83 7.53
N GLY A 134 -10.94 -21.33 8.69
CA GLY A 134 -9.57 -20.91 8.96
C GLY A 134 -9.06 -19.83 7.99
N GLY A 135 -9.95 -19.05 7.39
CA GLY A 135 -9.63 -18.08 6.34
C GLY A 135 -9.43 -18.67 4.95
N LEU A 136 -9.79 -19.94 4.74
CA LEU A 136 -9.73 -20.63 3.44
C LEU A 136 -11.06 -20.58 2.65
N ASP A 137 -11.97 -19.69 3.05
CA ASP A 137 -13.20 -19.39 2.33
C ASP A 137 -13.16 -17.90 1.96
N ASP A 138 -13.29 -17.58 0.68
CA ASP A 138 -13.30 -16.20 0.18
C ASP A 138 -14.67 -15.87 -0.42
N CYS A 139 -15.46 -15.06 0.27
CA CYS A 139 -16.81 -14.68 -0.17
C CYS A 139 -16.81 -13.44 -1.08
N ASP A 140 -15.68 -12.74 -1.18
CA ASP A 140 -15.53 -11.50 -1.93
C ASP A 140 -14.59 -11.65 -3.15
N GLU A 141 -13.91 -12.80 -3.27
CA GLU A 141 -12.95 -13.16 -4.32
C GLU A 141 -11.69 -12.27 -4.36
N HIS A 142 -11.58 -11.29 -3.46
CA HIS A 142 -10.49 -10.34 -3.41
C HIS A 142 -9.20 -11.02 -2.90
N GLY A 143 -9.27 -11.70 -1.76
CA GLY A 143 -8.10 -12.36 -1.17
C GLY A 143 -7.54 -13.49 -2.02
N THR A 144 -8.38 -14.22 -2.76
CA THR A 144 -7.95 -15.24 -3.73
C THR A 144 -7.16 -14.61 -4.88
N ILE A 145 -7.61 -13.46 -5.40
CA ILE A 145 -6.88 -12.70 -6.42
C ILE A 145 -5.55 -12.19 -5.86
N VAL A 146 -5.54 -11.61 -4.66
CA VAL A 146 -4.32 -11.11 -4.01
C VAL A 146 -3.32 -12.23 -3.77
N ALA A 147 -3.75 -13.37 -3.22
CA ALA A 147 -2.91 -14.55 -3.02
C ALA A 147 -2.35 -15.08 -4.34
N SER A 148 -3.13 -14.98 -5.43
CA SER A 148 -2.67 -15.40 -6.75
C SER A 148 -1.53 -14.54 -7.29
N ILE A 149 -1.56 -13.23 -7.03
CA ILE A 149 -0.48 -12.29 -7.41
C ILE A 149 0.80 -12.61 -6.62
N ILE A 150 0.67 -12.95 -5.35
CA ILE A 150 1.80 -13.24 -4.46
C ILE A 150 2.48 -14.56 -4.81
N GLY A 151 1.70 -15.63 -5.00
CA GLY A 151 2.25 -17.00 -4.92
C GLY A 151 1.62 -18.04 -5.83
N ALA A 152 0.79 -17.67 -6.81
CA ALA A 152 0.24 -18.65 -7.74
C ALA A 152 1.33 -19.34 -8.56
N GLN A 153 1.24 -20.66 -8.66
CA GLN A 153 2.08 -21.44 -9.54
C GLN A 153 1.81 -21.07 -11.01
N PRO A 154 2.84 -20.96 -11.85
CA PRO A 154 2.66 -20.82 -13.29
C PRO A 154 1.84 -22.00 -13.85
N SER A 155 0.90 -21.71 -14.75
CA SER A 155 0.13 -22.74 -15.46
C SER A 155 0.81 -23.20 -16.75
N ASP A 156 1.70 -22.37 -17.30
CA ASP A 156 2.50 -22.68 -18.48
C ASP A 156 3.86 -23.27 -18.07
N PRO A 157 4.16 -24.54 -18.41
CA PRO A 157 5.46 -25.15 -18.11
C PRO A 157 6.65 -24.37 -18.65
N ALA A 158 6.51 -23.65 -19.77
CA ALA A 158 7.58 -22.86 -20.36
C ALA A 158 7.96 -21.64 -19.51
N ARG A 159 7.04 -21.17 -18.65
CA ARG A 159 7.24 -20.03 -17.73
C ARG A 159 7.45 -20.48 -16.29
N GLN A 160 7.63 -21.77 -16.07
CA GLN A 160 7.94 -22.27 -14.75
C GLN A 160 9.33 -21.79 -14.36
N PRO A 161 9.51 -21.12 -13.21
CA PRO A 161 10.83 -20.65 -12.81
C PRO A 161 11.77 -21.86 -12.67
N PRO A 162 13.09 -21.67 -12.92
CA PRO A 162 14.06 -22.70 -12.62
C PRO A 162 13.86 -23.16 -11.17
N ARG A 163 13.99 -24.48 -10.94
CA ARG A 163 13.77 -25.06 -9.61
C ARG A 163 14.53 -24.23 -8.59
N ARG A 164 13.91 -24.08 -7.41
CA ARG A 164 14.52 -23.61 -6.16
C ARG A 164 16.05 -23.85 -6.22
N PRO A 165 16.90 -22.82 -6.04
CA PRO A 165 18.35 -22.99 -6.05
C PRO A 165 18.72 -24.22 -5.22
N GLU A 166 19.63 -25.06 -5.71
CA GLU A 166 19.96 -26.34 -5.04
C GLU A 166 20.36 -26.16 -3.56
N ASN A 167 20.84 -24.95 -3.21
CA ASN A 167 21.23 -24.54 -1.87
C ASN A 167 20.17 -23.73 -1.09
N ALA A 168 18.96 -23.53 -1.60
CA ALA A 168 17.93 -22.78 -0.89
C ALA A 168 17.49 -23.56 0.36
N ALA A 169 17.14 -22.84 1.43
CA ALA A 169 16.74 -23.43 2.70
C ALA A 169 15.53 -24.38 2.54
N PRO A 170 15.48 -25.52 3.27
CA PRO A 170 14.32 -26.42 3.33
C PRO A 170 12.99 -25.67 3.39
N LEU A 171 11.93 -26.24 2.81
CA LEU A 171 10.62 -25.62 2.93
C LEU A 171 10.34 -25.47 4.43
N ALA A 172 9.97 -24.25 4.84
CA ALA A 172 9.56 -24.03 6.21
C ALA A 172 8.43 -25.02 6.54
N PRO A 173 8.40 -25.56 7.77
CA PRO A 173 7.26 -26.32 8.22
C PRO A 173 5.99 -25.45 8.08
N PRO A 174 4.81 -26.07 7.92
CA PRO A 174 3.55 -25.35 7.98
C PRO A 174 3.52 -24.40 9.19
N PRO A 175 3.02 -23.17 9.04
CA PRO A 175 2.86 -22.27 10.18
C PRO A 175 1.96 -22.93 11.24
N ALA A 176 2.21 -22.59 12.51
CA ALA A 176 1.36 -23.04 13.60
C ALA A 176 -0.09 -22.59 13.38
N PRO A 177 -1.09 -23.33 13.90
CA PRO A 177 -2.47 -22.92 13.82
C PRO A 177 -2.69 -21.51 14.40
N PRO A 178 -3.60 -20.72 13.82
CA PRO A 178 -3.93 -19.38 14.28
C PRO A 178 -4.33 -19.34 15.77
N GLY A 179 -3.89 -18.31 16.49
CA GLY A 179 -4.19 -18.13 17.93
C GLY A 179 -3.34 -18.98 18.88
N LEU A 180 -2.49 -19.88 18.37
CA LEU A 180 -1.56 -20.72 19.16
C LEU A 180 -0.08 -20.39 18.92
N GLY A 181 0.22 -19.42 18.06
CA GLY A 181 1.57 -18.92 17.83
C GLY A 181 1.94 -17.82 18.82
N GLU A 182 3.21 -17.74 19.22
CA GLU A 182 3.74 -16.53 19.84
C GLU A 182 3.61 -15.36 18.85
N PRO A 183 3.41 -14.11 19.33
CA PRO A 183 3.46 -12.94 18.47
C PRO A 183 4.75 -13.00 17.65
N VAL A 184 4.62 -13.14 16.33
CA VAL A 184 5.71 -12.86 15.41
C VAL A 184 5.92 -11.36 15.48
N THR A 185 6.67 -10.92 16.50
CA THR A 185 7.41 -9.68 16.36
C THR A 185 8.33 -9.94 15.19
N PRO A 186 8.16 -9.26 14.05
CA PRO A 186 9.24 -9.28 13.09
C PRO A 186 10.42 -8.71 13.89
N THR A 187 11.39 -9.55 14.18
CA THR A 187 12.76 -9.09 14.17
C THR A 187 13.15 -9.29 12.72
N PRO A 188 12.78 -8.40 11.77
CA PRO A 188 13.40 -8.52 10.48
C PRO A 188 14.83 -8.05 10.74
N GLU A 189 15.76 -8.98 10.96
CA GLU A 189 17.08 -8.72 10.38
C GLU A 189 16.77 -8.57 8.89
N ALA A 190 16.82 -7.33 8.40
CA ALA A 190 16.52 -7.02 7.03
C ALA A 190 17.26 -8.05 6.15
N PRO A 191 16.62 -8.63 5.13
CA PRO A 191 17.30 -9.58 4.26
C PRO A 191 18.57 -8.91 3.76
N LYS A 192 19.72 -9.48 4.09
CA LYS A 192 21.02 -8.90 3.71
C LYS A 192 21.02 -8.75 2.20
N PRO A 193 21.21 -7.53 1.66
CA PRO A 193 21.23 -7.33 0.23
C PRO A 193 22.28 -8.25 -0.39
N VAL A 194 21.86 -9.17 -1.25
CA VAL A 194 22.79 -9.95 -2.06
C VAL A 194 23.14 -9.08 -3.26
N THR A 195 24.28 -8.40 -3.20
CA THR A 195 24.79 -7.64 -4.33
C THR A 195 25.32 -8.60 -5.39
N VAL A 196 24.53 -8.85 -6.43
CA VAL A 196 25.03 -9.52 -7.63
C VAL A 196 25.67 -8.47 -8.53
N THR A 197 27.00 -8.45 -8.57
CA THR A 197 27.73 -7.60 -9.51
C THR A 197 27.64 -8.20 -10.90
N VAL A 198 26.80 -7.64 -11.76
CA VAL A 198 26.78 -7.99 -13.19
C VAL A 198 27.82 -7.11 -13.88
N GLN A 199 28.96 -7.69 -14.25
CA GLN A 199 29.89 -7.04 -15.16
C GLN A 199 29.28 -7.09 -16.58
N THR A 200 28.76 -5.96 -17.05
CA THR A 200 28.47 -5.79 -18.47
C THR A 200 29.79 -5.56 -19.22
N PRO A 201 30.06 -6.30 -20.32
CA PRO A 201 31.19 -5.99 -21.19
C PRO A 201 31.09 -4.55 -21.67
N ALA A 202 32.22 -3.85 -21.72
CA ALA A 202 32.27 -2.52 -22.28
C ALA A 202 31.73 -2.54 -23.72
N PRO A 203 30.85 -1.60 -24.11
CA PRO A 203 30.40 -1.52 -25.49
C PRO A 203 31.62 -1.35 -26.40
N PRO A 204 31.64 -2.01 -27.58
CA PRO A 204 32.74 -1.84 -28.53
C PRO A 204 32.91 -0.36 -28.86
N GLY A 205 34.15 0.13 -28.76
CA GLY A 205 34.48 1.54 -28.89
C GLY A 205 34.04 2.11 -30.23
N GLY A 206 32.92 2.82 -30.24
CA GLY A 206 32.48 3.61 -31.38
C GLY A 206 33.39 4.83 -31.53
N THR A 207 34.04 4.95 -32.69
CA THR A 207 34.78 6.15 -33.07
C THR A 207 33.77 7.27 -33.34
N TRP A 208 33.40 8.03 -32.32
CA TRP A 208 32.65 9.26 -32.50
C TRP A 208 33.60 10.34 -33.04
N ALA A 209 33.57 10.52 -34.36
CA ALA A 209 34.18 11.67 -35.01
C ALA A 209 33.56 12.95 -34.42
N ARG A 210 34.40 13.79 -33.81
CA ARG A 210 34.02 15.12 -33.33
C ARG A 210 33.72 16.03 -34.52
N SER A 211 32.48 16.08 -34.97
CA SER A 211 31.98 17.24 -35.72
C SER A 211 31.48 18.27 -34.71
N GLY A 212 32.37 19.17 -34.32
CA GLY A 212 32.02 20.34 -33.53
C GLY A 212 31.22 21.33 -34.35
N ALA A 213 30.04 21.71 -33.86
CA ALA A 213 29.36 22.94 -34.24
C ALA A 213 29.07 23.71 -32.93
N PRO A 214 29.50 24.99 -32.80
CA PRO A 214 29.23 25.78 -31.61
C PRO A 214 27.77 26.27 -31.60
N CYS A 215 27.12 26.16 -30.44
CA CYS A 215 25.82 26.76 -30.20
C CYS A 215 25.96 28.30 -30.18
N LEU A 216 25.21 28.99 -31.04
CA LEU A 216 24.97 30.43 -30.96
C LEU A 216 23.95 30.72 -29.85
N GLY A 217 24.20 31.81 -29.12
CA GLY A 217 23.40 32.27 -27.96
C GLY A 217 22.19 33.11 -28.30
#